data_AF-A0A352KB94-F1
#
_entry.id   AF-A0A352KB94-F1
#
_cell.length_a   1.000
_cell.length_b   1.000
_cell.length_c   1.000
_cell.angle_alpha   90.00
_cell.angle_beta   90.00
_cell.angle_gamma   90.00
#
_symmetry.space_group_name_H-M   'P 1'
#
loop_
_entity.id
_entity.type
_entity.pdbx_description
1 polymer ?
#
loop_
_entity_poly.entity_id
_entity_poly.type
_entity_poly.pdbx_seq_one_letter_code
_entity_poly.pdbx_strand_id
1 'polypeptide(L)'
;ENISLGLYPTDDPVARAELCLSCHFGNKDKFVTHRIMGAGHPRMSFELDTFTQIQPAHFVIDEDYRKRKQVSDGVQLWAVGQAVAARELLAALTDPKRNRDGMFPELVLFDCHACHSSMSKVDWRPTSTGNRTPGMPHVNGASLLMLRIVADAVEPARGKAMAGKIRALHKAASQGMPQMVSAARDLRVLTDELVQKFASHNFDADAMQAILGGLIKTGLEGEYADYAAAEQVAMAMDSIIAAMVDAQMVSDAKARKLQTALDAVYNAVDREDSYSSWRFNKALKGMQGAIAS
;
A
#
# COMPACT_ATOMS: atom_id res chain seq x y z
N GLU A 1 22.68 -15.80 -17.28
CA GLU A 1 22.34 -16.81 -18.30
C GLU A 1 20.84 -17.07 -18.41
N ASN A 2 20.13 -17.48 -17.35
CA ASN A 2 18.68 -17.74 -17.45
C ASN A 2 17.83 -16.54 -17.90
N ILE A 3 18.15 -15.32 -17.44
CA ILE A 3 17.43 -14.10 -17.86
C ILE A 3 17.64 -13.82 -19.35
N SER A 4 18.87 -13.99 -19.86
CA SER A 4 19.16 -13.87 -21.29
C SER A 4 18.48 -14.95 -22.14
N LEU A 5 18.05 -16.05 -21.54
CA LEU A 5 17.29 -17.13 -22.17
C LEU A 5 15.76 -16.94 -22.05
N GLY A 6 15.29 -15.80 -21.53
CA GLY A 6 13.87 -15.43 -21.51
C GLY A 6 13.16 -15.68 -20.17
N LEU A 7 13.87 -16.08 -19.11
CA LEU A 7 13.28 -16.11 -17.77
C LEU A 7 13.10 -14.70 -17.22
N TYR A 8 12.06 -14.50 -16.43
CA TYR A 8 11.78 -13.23 -15.76
C TYR A 8 12.51 -13.16 -14.41
N PRO A 9 13.16 -12.02 -14.05
CA PRO A 9 14.00 -11.91 -12.85
C PRO A 9 13.15 -11.73 -11.58
N THR A 10 12.41 -12.76 -11.18
CA THR A 10 11.53 -12.70 -10.00
C THR A 10 12.30 -12.61 -8.68
N ASP A 11 13.62 -12.73 -8.64
CA ASP A 11 14.42 -12.41 -7.45
C ASP A 11 14.65 -10.90 -7.26
N ASP A 12 14.53 -10.09 -8.31
CA ASP A 12 14.51 -8.64 -8.19
C ASP A 12 13.14 -8.20 -7.65
N PRO A 13 13.09 -7.45 -6.54
CA PRO A 13 11.83 -7.10 -5.88
C PRO A 13 10.96 -6.17 -6.75
N VAL A 14 11.56 -5.29 -7.56
CA VAL A 14 10.82 -4.36 -8.43
C VAL A 14 10.19 -5.13 -9.59
N ALA A 15 10.96 -5.98 -10.26
CA ALA A 15 10.47 -6.84 -11.33
C ALA A 15 9.36 -7.78 -10.80
N ARG A 16 9.57 -8.42 -9.64
CA ARG A 16 8.52 -9.25 -9.04
C ARG A 16 7.23 -8.48 -8.80
N ALA A 17 7.32 -7.27 -8.22
CA ALA A 17 6.16 -6.41 -8.00
C ALA A 17 5.43 -6.08 -9.31
N GLU A 18 6.17 -5.68 -10.35
CA GLU A 18 5.65 -5.38 -11.68
C GLU A 18 4.91 -6.57 -12.30
N LEU A 19 5.50 -7.77 -12.20
CA LEU A 19 4.90 -8.99 -12.73
C LEU A 19 3.56 -9.28 -12.06
N CYS A 20 3.53 -9.29 -10.73
CA CYS A 20 2.31 -9.59 -9.96
C CYS A 20 1.23 -8.52 -10.22
N LEU A 21 1.57 -7.24 -10.16
CA LEU A 21 0.64 -6.14 -10.42
C LEU A 21 0.08 -6.17 -11.85
N SER A 22 0.86 -6.65 -12.82
CA SER A 22 0.39 -6.75 -14.21
C SER A 22 -0.93 -7.53 -14.31
N CYS A 23 -1.16 -8.52 -13.44
CA CYS A 23 -2.39 -9.30 -13.39
C CYS A 23 -3.37 -8.81 -12.31
N HIS A 24 -2.87 -8.39 -11.13
CA HIS A 24 -3.71 -8.03 -9.99
C HIS A 24 -4.27 -6.59 -10.03
N PHE A 25 -3.76 -5.74 -10.90
CA PHE A 25 -4.27 -4.39 -11.13
C PHE A 25 -4.35 -4.09 -12.63
N GLY A 26 -3.36 -4.59 -13.38
CA GLY A 26 -3.27 -4.44 -14.81
C GLY A 26 -2.01 -3.70 -15.25
N ASN A 27 -1.89 -3.58 -16.56
CA ASN A 27 -0.92 -2.77 -17.27
C ASN A 27 -1.57 -2.20 -18.55
N LYS A 28 -0.78 -1.73 -19.50
CA LYS A 28 -1.28 -1.20 -20.78
C LYS A 28 -1.98 -2.22 -21.68
N ASP A 29 -1.73 -3.52 -21.49
CA ASP A 29 -2.19 -4.61 -22.37
C ASP A 29 -3.42 -5.33 -21.77
N LYS A 30 -3.53 -5.38 -20.44
CA LYS A 30 -4.65 -5.97 -19.70
C LYS A 30 -4.94 -5.11 -18.48
N PHE A 31 -6.20 -4.68 -18.28
CA PHE A 31 -6.51 -3.71 -17.22
C PHE A 31 -7.80 -4.05 -16.49
N VAL A 32 -7.78 -3.92 -15.15
CA VAL A 32 -8.90 -4.24 -14.28
C VAL A 32 -9.82 -3.02 -14.22
N THR A 33 -10.83 -3.00 -15.07
CA THR A 33 -11.82 -1.90 -15.13
C THR A 33 -12.86 -2.00 -14.02
N HIS A 34 -13.48 -0.90 -13.62
CA HIS A 34 -14.64 -0.94 -12.73
C HIS A 34 -15.78 -1.79 -13.30
N ARG A 35 -15.93 -1.87 -14.63
CA ARG A 35 -16.95 -2.70 -15.30
C ARG A 35 -16.81 -4.19 -14.97
N ILE A 36 -15.58 -4.72 -14.87
CA ILE A 36 -15.40 -6.13 -14.50
C ILE A 36 -15.80 -6.37 -13.04
N MET A 37 -15.53 -5.41 -12.15
CA MET A 37 -16.00 -5.46 -10.76
C MET A 37 -17.52 -5.39 -10.68
N GLY A 38 -18.15 -4.51 -11.44
CA GLY A 38 -19.62 -4.42 -11.57
C GLY A 38 -20.27 -5.69 -12.12
N ALA A 39 -19.52 -6.56 -12.80
CA ALA A 39 -19.97 -7.89 -13.22
C ALA A 39 -19.85 -8.97 -12.11
N GLY A 40 -19.44 -8.60 -10.91
CA GLY A 40 -19.33 -9.48 -9.74
C GLY A 40 -17.90 -9.94 -9.43
N HIS A 41 -16.87 -9.42 -10.13
CA HIS A 41 -15.49 -9.69 -9.73
C HIS A 41 -15.10 -8.89 -8.47
N PRO A 42 -14.39 -9.50 -7.51
CA PRO A 42 -13.99 -8.81 -6.30
C PRO A 42 -12.99 -7.69 -6.59
N ARG A 43 -12.93 -6.70 -5.68
CA ARG A 43 -11.77 -5.81 -5.60
C ARG A 43 -10.53 -6.67 -5.36
N MET A 44 -9.48 -6.43 -6.14
CA MET A 44 -8.20 -7.07 -5.90
C MET A 44 -7.36 -6.19 -4.97
N SER A 45 -7.18 -6.64 -3.74
CA SER A 45 -6.12 -6.12 -2.87
C SER A 45 -4.77 -6.61 -3.39
N PHE A 46 -3.74 -5.78 -3.25
CA PHE A 46 -2.38 -6.13 -3.60
C PHE A 46 -1.48 -5.87 -2.40
N GLU A 47 -0.68 -6.86 -2.04
CA GLU A 47 0.37 -6.77 -1.04
C GLU A 47 1.46 -7.79 -1.42
N LEU A 48 2.64 -7.32 -1.81
CA LEU A 48 3.65 -8.19 -2.44
C LEU A 48 4.22 -9.23 -1.48
N ASP A 49 4.56 -8.83 -0.25
CA ASP A 49 5.15 -9.72 0.74
C ASP A 49 4.11 -10.72 1.27
N THR A 50 2.95 -10.25 1.72
CA THR A 50 1.87 -11.11 2.23
C THR A 50 1.53 -12.21 1.23
N PHE A 51 1.32 -11.86 -0.04
CA PHE A 51 1.02 -12.86 -1.06
C PHE A 51 2.23 -13.70 -1.47
N THR A 52 3.47 -13.23 -1.28
CA THR A 52 4.68 -14.05 -1.44
C THR A 52 4.78 -15.10 -0.34
N GLN A 53 4.49 -14.75 0.92
CA GLN A 53 4.63 -15.65 2.07
C GLN A 53 3.59 -16.76 2.08
N ILE A 54 2.34 -16.48 1.68
CA ILE A 54 1.29 -17.50 1.66
C ILE A 54 1.38 -18.45 0.45
N GLN A 55 2.16 -18.10 -0.57
CA GLN A 55 2.39 -18.96 -1.71
C GLN A 55 3.44 -20.04 -1.36
N PRO A 56 3.25 -21.29 -1.80
CA PRO A 56 4.28 -22.32 -1.61
C PRO A 56 5.55 -21.94 -2.37
N ALA A 57 6.64 -21.75 -1.63
CA ALA A 57 7.95 -21.49 -2.22
C ALA A 57 8.44 -22.73 -2.98
N HIS A 58 8.80 -22.55 -4.25
CA HIS A 58 9.41 -23.60 -5.08
C HIS A 58 10.95 -23.48 -5.12
N PHE A 59 11.53 -22.79 -4.15
CA PHE A 59 12.96 -22.55 -4.01
C PHE A 59 13.36 -22.56 -2.52
N VAL A 60 14.65 -22.75 -2.26
CA VAL A 60 15.25 -22.65 -0.93
C VAL A 60 16.30 -21.54 -0.98
N ILE A 61 16.35 -20.71 0.06
CA ILE A 61 17.34 -19.63 0.18
C ILE A 61 18.60 -20.19 0.88
N ASP A 62 19.35 -21.00 0.15
CA ASP A 62 20.63 -21.57 0.57
C ASP A 62 21.83 -20.67 0.17
N GLU A 63 23.05 -21.14 0.43
CA GLU A 63 24.27 -20.39 0.08
C GLU A 63 24.41 -20.17 -1.43
N ASP A 64 23.99 -21.13 -2.26
CA ASP A 64 24.04 -21.02 -3.71
C ASP A 64 23.03 -19.98 -4.21
N TYR A 65 21.81 -19.95 -3.66
CA TYR A 65 20.83 -18.90 -3.93
C TYR A 65 21.42 -17.52 -3.62
N ARG A 66 21.98 -17.35 -2.42
CA ARG A 66 22.56 -16.06 -1.95
C ARG A 66 23.73 -15.58 -2.81
N LYS A 67 24.51 -16.49 -3.41
CA LYS A 67 25.61 -16.14 -4.32
C LYS A 67 25.11 -15.63 -5.68
N ARG A 68 23.93 -16.09 -6.13
CA ARG A 68 23.45 -15.89 -7.50
C ARG A 68 22.28 -14.91 -7.62
N LYS A 69 21.54 -14.68 -6.55
CA LYS A 69 20.25 -13.98 -6.54
C LYS A 69 20.17 -12.98 -5.40
N GLN A 70 19.40 -11.92 -5.62
CA GLN A 70 19.05 -10.99 -4.55
C GLN A 70 18.15 -11.72 -3.53
N VAL A 71 18.44 -11.49 -2.25
CA VAL A 71 17.58 -11.88 -1.14
C VAL A 71 17.02 -10.61 -0.52
N SER A 72 15.77 -10.33 -0.81
CA SER A 72 14.99 -9.28 -0.16
C SER A 72 14.33 -9.85 1.09
N ASP A 73 14.42 -9.14 2.20
CA ASP A 73 13.58 -9.42 3.37
C ASP A 73 12.11 -9.01 3.11
N GLY A 74 11.22 -9.44 4.00
CA GLY A 74 9.78 -9.20 3.86
C GLY A 74 9.41 -7.71 3.88
N VAL A 75 10.09 -6.87 4.68
CA VAL A 75 9.81 -5.42 4.74
C VAL A 75 10.25 -4.72 3.47
N GLN A 76 11.40 -5.09 2.91
CA GLN A 76 11.86 -4.59 1.62
C GLN A 76 10.87 -4.97 0.51
N LEU A 77 10.42 -6.23 0.46
CA LEU A 77 9.43 -6.68 -0.53
C LEU A 77 8.11 -5.91 -0.38
N TRP A 78 7.60 -5.79 0.85
CA TRP A 78 6.41 -5.00 1.16
C TRP A 78 6.56 -3.54 0.68
N ALA A 79 7.63 -2.85 1.09
CA ALA A 79 7.86 -1.45 0.76
C ALA A 79 7.99 -1.22 -0.76
N VAL A 80 8.71 -2.09 -1.46
CA VAL A 80 8.82 -2.05 -2.93
C VAL A 80 7.46 -2.33 -3.59
N GLY A 81 6.71 -3.30 -3.09
CA GLY A 81 5.35 -3.61 -3.56
C GLY A 81 4.43 -2.40 -3.50
N GLN A 82 4.41 -1.68 -2.37
CA GLN A 82 3.63 -0.46 -2.19
C GLN A 82 4.08 0.67 -3.14
N ALA A 83 5.40 0.85 -3.30
CA ALA A 83 5.94 1.87 -4.19
C ALA A 83 5.58 1.59 -5.66
N VAL A 84 5.66 0.34 -6.10
CA VAL A 84 5.31 -0.07 -7.47
C VAL A 84 3.80 -0.01 -7.71
N ALA A 85 2.98 -0.40 -6.73
CA ALA A 85 1.52 -0.25 -6.81
C ALA A 85 1.09 1.21 -6.96
N ALA A 86 1.68 2.10 -6.15
CA ALA A 86 1.48 3.54 -6.25
C ALA A 86 1.92 4.08 -7.62
N ARG A 87 3.07 3.63 -8.14
CA ARG A 87 3.55 4.01 -9.47
C ARG A 87 2.57 3.61 -10.57
N GLU A 88 2.04 2.38 -10.51
CA GLU A 88 1.11 1.88 -11.53
C GLU A 88 -0.24 2.59 -11.48
N LEU A 89 -0.76 2.91 -10.29
CA LEU A 89 -1.92 3.77 -10.14
C LEU A 89 -1.71 5.12 -10.83
N LEU A 90 -0.58 5.78 -10.58
CA LEU A 90 -0.27 7.07 -11.20
C LEU A 90 -0.07 6.93 -12.71
N ALA A 91 0.53 5.84 -13.17
CA ALA A 91 0.63 5.54 -14.59
C ALA A 91 -0.76 5.41 -15.22
N ALA A 92 -1.69 4.70 -14.59
CA ALA A 92 -3.07 4.52 -15.04
C ALA A 92 -3.83 5.86 -15.08
N LEU A 93 -3.71 6.69 -14.04
CA LEU A 93 -4.31 8.03 -14.01
C LEU A 93 -3.84 8.92 -15.17
N THR A 94 -2.60 8.74 -15.63
CA THR A 94 -2.02 9.55 -16.71
C THR A 94 -2.22 9.00 -18.12
N ASP A 95 -2.78 7.79 -18.25
CA ASP A 95 -2.99 7.11 -19.52
C ASP A 95 -4.44 7.30 -20.02
N PRO A 96 -4.67 8.01 -21.15
CA PRO A 96 -6.01 8.24 -21.68
C PRO A 96 -6.79 6.96 -22.03
N LYS A 97 -6.12 5.82 -22.22
CA LYS A 97 -6.77 4.53 -22.49
C LYS A 97 -7.22 3.80 -21.22
N ARG A 98 -6.71 4.21 -20.05
CA ARG A 98 -6.96 3.54 -18.76
C ARG A 98 -7.61 4.46 -17.72
N ASN A 99 -7.55 5.78 -17.91
CA ASN A 99 -8.08 6.74 -16.95
C ASN A 99 -9.56 7.11 -17.14
N ARG A 100 -10.20 6.58 -18.18
CA ARG A 100 -11.61 6.86 -18.50
C ARG A 100 -12.28 5.67 -19.16
N ASP A 101 -13.58 5.57 -18.94
CA ASP A 101 -14.48 4.71 -19.70
C ASP A 101 -15.66 5.56 -20.19
N GLY A 102 -15.65 5.87 -21.50
CA GLY A 102 -16.60 6.80 -22.11
C GLY A 102 -16.55 8.21 -21.48
N MET A 103 -17.69 8.66 -20.94
CA MET A 103 -17.84 9.97 -20.29
C MET A 103 -17.25 10.01 -18.88
N PHE A 104 -17.13 8.86 -18.22
CA PHE A 104 -16.71 8.79 -16.82
C PHE A 104 -15.20 8.57 -16.70
N PRO A 105 -14.56 9.08 -15.63
CA PRO A 105 -13.25 8.57 -15.27
C PRO A 105 -13.36 7.08 -14.95
N GLU A 106 -12.27 6.34 -15.14
CA GLU A 106 -12.24 4.93 -14.77
C GLU A 106 -12.26 4.82 -13.24
N LEU A 107 -13.39 4.32 -12.72
CA LEU A 107 -13.74 4.38 -11.30
C LEU A 107 -12.86 3.48 -10.43
N VAL A 108 -12.19 2.46 -11.00
CA VAL A 108 -11.25 1.60 -10.24
C VAL A 108 -10.03 2.39 -9.72
N LEU A 109 -9.76 3.57 -10.28
CA LEU A 109 -8.68 4.46 -9.85
C LEU A 109 -9.06 5.29 -8.60
N PHE A 110 -10.31 5.19 -8.16
CA PHE A 110 -10.86 5.87 -6.99
C PHE A 110 -11.16 4.86 -5.89
N ASP A 111 -11.24 5.31 -4.65
CA ASP A 111 -11.57 4.44 -3.53
C ASP A 111 -13.02 3.94 -3.66
N CYS A 112 -13.19 2.63 -3.79
CA CYS A 112 -14.50 2.00 -3.93
C CYS A 112 -15.44 2.38 -2.77
N HIS A 113 -14.93 2.54 -1.55
CA HIS A 113 -15.71 2.82 -0.34
C HIS A 113 -16.14 4.29 -0.24
N ALA A 114 -15.57 5.16 -1.08
CA ALA A 114 -16.07 6.53 -1.22
C ALA A 114 -17.49 6.55 -1.83
N CYS A 115 -17.81 5.56 -2.68
CA CYS A 115 -19.12 5.42 -3.33
C CYS A 115 -19.94 4.26 -2.76
N HIS A 116 -19.30 3.12 -2.44
CA HIS A 116 -19.91 1.92 -1.90
C HIS A 116 -19.86 1.93 -0.37
N SER A 117 -20.57 2.88 0.23
CA SER A 117 -20.83 2.91 1.66
C SER A 117 -22.28 3.34 1.92
N SER A 118 -22.75 3.20 3.15
CA SER A 118 -24.12 3.61 3.48
C SER A 118 -24.34 5.09 3.15
N MET A 119 -25.40 5.41 2.42
CA MET A 119 -25.79 6.80 2.13
C MET A 119 -26.11 7.62 3.40
N SER A 120 -26.43 6.96 4.51
CA SER A 120 -26.63 7.60 5.81
C SER A 120 -25.33 7.83 6.60
N LYS A 121 -24.20 7.32 6.11
CA LYS A 121 -22.89 7.48 6.77
C LYS A 121 -22.45 8.93 6.66
N VAL A 122 -22.36 9.58 7.82
CA VAL A 122 -21.80 10.93 7.96
C VAL A 122 -20.37 10.80 8.49
N ASP A 123 -19.40 10.75 7.57
CA ASP A 123 -17.98 10.57 7.92
C ASP A 123 -17.08 11.43 7.02
N TRP A 124 -17.40 12.72 6.94
CA TRP A 124 -16.52 13.71 6.31
C TRP A 124 -15.65 14.37 7.39
N ARG A 125 -14.39 13.94 7.46
CA ARG A 125 -13.37 14.61 8.28
C ARG A 125 -12.18 14.94 7.38
N PRO A 126 -11.58 16.13 7.54
CA PRO A 126 -10.28 16.41 6.92
C PRO A 126 -9.25 15.37 7.35
N THR A 127 -8.40 14.95 6.42
CA THR A 127 -7.21 14.15 6.75
C THR A 127 -5.94 14.95 6.43
N SER A 128 -4.81 14.61 7.04
CA SER A 128 -3.47 15.13 6.72
C SER A 128 -3.07 14.96 5.25
N THR A 129 -3.65 13.98 4.53
CA THR A 129 -3.43 13.76 3.08
C THR A 129 -4.49 14.39 2.17
N GLY A 130 -5.50 15.07 2.72
CA GLY A 130 -6.39 15.92 1.93
C GLY A 130 -7.70 16.28 2.60
N ASN A 131 -8.27 17.42 2.23
CA ASN A 131 -9.66 17.74 2.53
C ASN A 131 -10.54 16.84 1.65
N ARG A 132 -11.14 15.81 2.25
CA ARG A 132 -12.22 15.05 1.62
C ARG A 132 -13.42 15.98 1.47
N THR A 133 -13.66 16.46 0.26
CA THR A 133 -14.87 17.22 -0.03
C THR A 133 -16.07 16.27 0.08
N PRO A 134 -17.09 16.57 0.90
CA PRO A 134 -18.27 15.72 1.00
C PRO A 134 -18.87 15.43 -0.39
N GLY A 135 -19.13 14.15 -0.68
CA GLY A 135 -19.73 13.71 -1.95
C GLY A 135 -18.77 13.61 -3.14
N MET A 136 -17.48 13.87 -2.96
CA MET A 136 -16.49 13.71 -4.02
C MET A 136 -15.69 12.40 -3.86
N PRO A 137 -15.65 11.53 -4.88
CA PRO A 137 -14.75 10.38 -4.88
C PRO A 137 -13.29 10.83 -4.83
N HIS A 138 -12.48 10.18 -3.99
CA HIS A 138 -11.05 10.40 -3.91
C HIS A 138 -10.27 9.29 -4.61
N VAL A 139 -9.08 9.62 -5.10
CA VAL A 139 -8.16 8.65 -5.71
C VAL A 139 -7.87 7.52 -4.70
N ASN A 140 -7.76 6.28 -5.19
CA ASN A 140 -7.42 5.12 -4.38
C ASN A 140 -5.97 5.21 -3.87
N GLY A 141 -5.76 5.96 -2.79
CA GLY A 141 -4.44 6.36 -2.30
C GLY A 141 -3.82 5.42 -1.28
N ALA A 142 -4.32 4.20 -1.07
CA ALA A 142 -3.87 3.34 0.02
C ALA A 142 -2.35 3.03 -0.07
N SER A 143 -1.85 2.64 -1.25
CA SER A 143 -0.40 2.42 -1.44
C SER A 143 0.41 3.72 -1.45
N LEU A 144 -0.17 4.86 -1.86
CA LEU A 144 0.47 6.17 -1.73
C LEU A 144 0.66 6.56 -0.25
N LEU A 145 -0.30 6.21 0.61
CA LEU A 145 -0.22 6.43 2.04
C LEU A 145 0.85 5.54 2.67
N MET A 146 0.92 4.26 2.31
CA MET A 146 1.98 3.36 2.78
C MET A 146 3.35 3.87 2.34
N LEU A 147 3.51 4.21 1.06
CA LEU A 147 4.72 4.80 0.49
C LEU A 147 5.16 6.07 1.25
N ARG A 148 4.21 6.96 1.59
CA ARG A 148 4.49 8.16 2.41
C ARG A 148 5.03 7.78 3.78
N ILE A 149 4.41 6.82 4.48
CA ILE A 149 4.80 6.39 5.83
C ILE A 149 6.21 5.78 5.82
N VAL A 150 6.52 4.95 4.82
CA VAL A 150 7.88 4.40 4.65
C VAL A 150 8.87 5.53 4.38
N ALA A 151 8.54 6.45 3.46
CA ALA A 151 9.40 7.58 3.16
C ALA A 151 9.60 8.51 4.37
N ASP A 152 8.58 8.74 5.21
CA ASP A 152 8.73 9.51 6.44
C ASP A 152 9.73 8.87 7.42
N ALA A 153 9.81 7.53 7.44
CA ALA A 153 10.72 6.79 8.31
C ALA A 153 12.18 6.78 7.80
N VAL A 154 12.39 6.57 6.50
CA VAL A 154 13.75 6.33 5.95
C VAL A 154 14.29 7.45 5.07
N GLU A 155 13.42 8.31 4.53
CA GLU A 155 13.74 9.43 3.64
C GLU A 155 12.90 10.69 3.98
N PRO A 156 13.02 11.28 5.19
CA PRO A 156 12.00 12.20 5.73
C PRO A 156 11.71 13.43 4.86
N ALA A 157 12.71 13.94 4.14
CA ALA A 157 12.54 15.03 3.18
C ALA A 157 11.60 14.64 2.03
N ARG A 158 11.74 13.41 1.51
CA ARG A 158 10.87 12.85 0.47
C ARG A 158 9.49 12.51 1.03
N GLY A 159 9.40 12.01 2.26
CA GLY A 159 8.11 11.78 2.95
C GLY A 159 7.27 13.06 3.06
N LYS A 160 7.88 14.17 3.49
CA LYS A 160 7.23 15.49 3.51
C LYS A 160 6.80 15.97 2.12
N ALA A 161 7.64 15.79 1.10
CA ALA A 161 7.32 16.14 -0.27
C ALA A 161 6.16 15.29 -0.83
N MET A 162 6.16 13.99 -0.54
CA MET A 162 5.11 13.03 -0.89
C MET A 162 3.76 13.47 -0.29
N ALA A 163 3.73 13.79 1.00
CA ALA A 163 2.52 14.29 1.66
C ALA A 163 1.93 15.54 0.96
N GLY A 164 2.80 16.46 0.52
CA GLY A 164 2.40 17.64 -0.25
C GLY A 164 1.82 17.29 -1.62
N LYS A 165 2.46 16.39 -2.36
CA LYS A 165 2.03 15.96 -3.70
C LYS A 165 0.75 15.11 -3.66
N ILE A 166 0.55 14.27 -2.66
CA ILE A 166 -0.70 13.52 -2.44
C ILE A 166 -1.85 14.51 -2.20
N ARG A 167 -1.67 15.50 -1.31
CA ARG A 167 -2.67 16.57 -1.11
C ARG A 167 -2.98 17.33 -2.40
N ALA A 168 -1.96 17.62 -3.21
CA ALA A 168 -2.14 18.28 -4.50
C ALA A 168 -2.93 17.41 -5.49
N LEU A 169 -2.67 16.10 -5.54
CA LEU A 169 -3.42 15.15 -6.36
C LEU A 169 -4.90 15.09 -5.97
N HIS A 170 -5.20 14.93 -4.68
CA HIS A 170 -6.59 14.92 -4.20
C HIS A 170 -7.31 16.23 -4.49
N LYS A 171 -6.65 17.38 -4.29
CA LYS A 171 -7.20 18.68 -4.68
C LYS A 171 -7.43 18.79 -6.18
N ALA A 172 -6.50 18.30 -7.00
CA ALA A 172 -6.61 18.37 -8.45
C ALA A 172 -7.72 17.47 -9.01
N ALA A 173 -8.00 16.33 -8.35
CA ALA A 173 -9.10 15.44 -8.71
C ALA A 173 -10.47 16.13 -8.66
N SER A 174 -10.68 17.11 -7.78
CA SER A 174 -11.93 17.90 -7.74
C SER A 174 -11.96 19.07 -8.73
N GLN A 175 -10.85 19.37 -9.40
CA GLN A 175 -10.72 20.49 -10.34
C GLN A 175 -10.89 20.07 -11.81
N GLY A 176 -10.67 18.79 -12.12
CA GLY A 176 -10.87 18.23 -13.45
C GLY A 176 -9.75 17.27 -13.88
N MET A 177 -10.05 16.51 -14.95
CA MET A 177 -9.13 15.49 -15.48
C MET A 177 -7.76 16.07 -15.88
N PRO A 178 -7.63 17.22 -16.58
CA PRO A 178 -6.32 17.77 -16.92
C PRO A 178 -5.46 18.10 -15.70
N GLN A 179 -6.05 18.67 -14.65
CA GLN A 179 -5.39 19.03 -13.40
C GLN A 179 -4.94 17.76 -12.67
N MET A 180 -5.83 16.76 -12.57
CA MET A 180 -5.52 15.46 -11.95
C MET A 180 -4.36 14.75 -12.67
N VAL A 181 -4.39 14.69 -14.00
CA VAL A 181 -3.31 14.10 -14.81
C VAL A 181 -1.99 14.84 -14.58
N SER A 182 -2.00 16.18 -14.51
CA SER A 182 -0.80 16.96 -14.23
C SER A 182 -0.23 16.67 -12.84
N ALA A 183 -1.07 16.63 -11.81
CA ALA A 183 -0.65 16.31 -10.45
C ALA A 183 -0.15 14.86 -10.32
N ALA A 184 -0.79 13.92 -11.02
CA ALA A 184 -0.37 12.52 -11.04
C ALA A 184 1.02 12.34 -11.71
N ARG A 185 1.31 13.07 -12.80
CA ARG A 185 2.64 13.08 -13.43
C ARG A 185 3.71 13.61 -12.47
N ASP A 186 3.43 14.73 -11.80
CA ASP A 186 4.37 15.33 -10.85
C ASP A 186 4.62 14.44 -9.63
N LEU A 187 3.61 13.72 -9.16
CA LEU A 187 3.74 12.76 -8.08
C LEU A 187 4.51 11.50 -8.49
N ARG A 188 4.30 11.02 -9.73
CA ARG A 188 4.95 9.83 -10.26
C ARG A 188 6.47 9.96 -10.29
N VAL A 189 7.01 11.15 -10.60
CA VAL A 189 8.47 11.38 -10.58
C VAL A 189 9.07 11.04 -9.21
N LEU A 190 8.45 11.52 -8.13
CA LEU A 190 8.93 11.23 -6.77
C LEU A 190 8.72 9.75 -6.39
N THR A 191 7.61 9.15 -6.84
CA THR A 191 7.36 7.72 -6.63
C THR A 191 8.42 6.85 -7.33
N ASP A 192 8.83 7.19 -8.55
CA ASP A 192 9.87 6.47 -9.30
C ASP A 192 11.23 6.52 -8.58
N GLU A 193 11.59 7.66 -7.98
CA GLU A 193 12.78 7.78 -7.14
C GLU A 193 12.70 6.86 -5.91
N LEU A 194 11.55 6.83 -5.23
CA LEU A 194 11.36 6.04 -4.01
C LEU A 194 11.36 4.54 -4.28
N VAL A 195 10.87 4.08 -5.44
CA VAL A 195 10.99 2.67 -5.87
C VAL A 195 12.46 2.24 -5.86
N GLN A 196 13.33 3.03 -6.49
CA GLN A 196 14.77 2.72 -6.56
C GLN A 196 15.43 2.80 -5.17
N LYS A 197 15.03 3.77 -4.35
CA LYS A 197 15.53 3.90 -2.98
C LYS A 197 15.17 2.69 -2.14
N PHE A 198 13.91 2.26 -2.13
CA PHE A 198 13.48 1.16 -1.29
C PHE A 198 14.06 -0.19 -1.75
N ALA A 199 14.20 -0.40 -3.07
CA ALA A 199 14.82 -1.61 -3.61
C ALA A 199 16.29 -1.81 -3.19
N SER A 200 16.98 -0.71 -2.84
CA SER A 200 18.38 -0.73 -2.37
C SER A 200 18.53 -0.47 -0.88
N HIS A 201 17.43 -0.22 -0.16
CA HIS A 201 17.44 0.12 1.26
C HIS A 201 17.42 -1.15 2.11
N ASN A 202 18.23 -1.15 3.18
CA ASN A 202 18.18 -2.17 4.22
C ASN A 202 17.31 -1.66 5.37
N PHE A 203 16.12 -2.24 5.52
CA PHE A 203 15.17 -1.86 6.58
C PHE A 203 15.59 -2.51 7.90
N ASP A 204 16.42 -1.82 8.67
CA ASP A 204 16.85 -2.29 9.99
C ASP A 204 15.75 -2.17 11.07
N ALA A 205 16.09 -2.57 12.29
CA ALA A 205 15.16 -2.55 13.42
C ALA A 205 14.60 -1.14 13.70
N ASP A 206 15.42 -0.09 13.54
CA ASP A 206 15.00 1.29 13.78
C ASP A 206 14.02 1.75 12.69
N ALA A 207 14.29 1.41 11.43
CA ALA A 207 13.37 1.66 10.33
C ALA A 207 12.03 0.95 10.53
N MET A 208 12.04 -0.34 10.89
CA MET A 208 10.82 -1.12 11.15
C MET A 208 9.98 -0.53 12.29
N GLN A 209 10.63 -0.14 13.40
CA GLN A 209 9.96 0.51 14.53
C GLN A 209 9.38 1.87 14.15
N ALA A 210 10.14 2.68 13.39
CA ALA A 210 9.67 3.97 12.91
C ALA A 210 8.46 3.84 11.97
N ILE A 211 8.46 2.84 11.09
CA ILE A 211 7.34 2.54 10.19
C ILE A 211 6.11 2.09 10.99
N LEU A 212 6.24 1.14 11.92
CA LEU A 212 5.12 0.72 12.79
C LEU A 212 4.54 1.89 13.60
N GLY A 213 5.41 2.71 14.18
CA GLY A 213 5.00 3.93 14.88
C GLY A 213 4.27 4.90 13.95
N GLY A 214 4.77 5.07 12.73
CA GLY A 214 4.15 5.88 11.67
C GLY A 214 2.76 5.37 11.27
N LEU A 215 2.60 4.06 11.09
CA LEU A 215 1.32 3.42 10.78
C LEU A 215 0.28 3.70 11.87
N ILE A 216 0.66 3.52 13.14
CA ILE A 216 -0.23 3.77 14.29
C ILE A 216 -0.59 5.25 14.39
N LYS A 217 0.42 6.13 14.40
CA LYS A 217 0.23 7.57 14.54
C LYS A 217 -0.72 8.11 13.46
N THR A 218 -0.47 7.71 12.22
CA THR A 218 -1.27 8.13 11.06
C THR A 218 -2.75 7.73 11.19
N GLY A 219 -3.03 6.53 11.72
CA GLY A 219 -4.40 6.09 11.98
C GLY A 219 -5.08 6.84 13.12
N LEU A 220 -4.35 7.09 14.21
CA LEU A 220 -4.85 7.86 15.35
C LEU A 220 -5.12 9.34 15.00
N GLU A 221 -4.44 9.87 13.97
CA GLU A 221 -4.71 11.18 13.37
C GLU A 221 -5.92 11.18 12.40
N GLY A 222 -6.50 10.00 12.11
CA GLY A 222 -7.75 9.86 11.37
C GLY A 222 -7.61 9.56 9.87
N GLU A 223 -6.43 9.19 9.37
CA GLU A 223 -6.24 8.89 7.94
C GLU A 223 -6.98 7.64 7.44
N TYR A 224 -7.18 6.65 8.30
CA TYR A 224 -7.78 5.37 7.91
C TYR A 224 -9.32 5.40 8.01
N ALA A 225 -9.93 6.46 7.47
CA ALA A 225 -11.38 6.61 7.47
C ALA A 225 -12.08 5.64 6.49
N ASP A 226 -11.38 5.22 5.43
CA ASP A 226 -11.86 4.20 4.49
C ASP A 226 -11.21 2.83 4.75
N TYR A 227 -11.91 1.79 4.31
CA TYR A 227 -11.49 0.42 4.47
C TYR A 227 -10.16 0.11 3.77
N ALA A 228 -9.99 0.56 2.52
CA ALA A 228 -8.83 0.20 1.70
C ALA A 228 -7.49 0.60 2.35
N ALA A 229 -7.44 1.75 3.02
CA ALA A 229 -6.25 2.17 3.76
C ALA A 229 -6.03 1.31 5.02
N ALA A 230 -7.09 1.01 5.76
CA ALA A 230 -7.01 0.19 6.97
C ALA A 230 -6.60 -1.26 6.69
N GLU A 231 -7.11 -1.85 5.61
CA GLU A 231 -6.73 -3.17 5.11
C GLU A 231 -5.23 -3.22 4.81
N GLN A 232 -4.70 -2.23 4.07
CA GLN A 232 -3.27 -2.13 3.77
C GLN A 232 -2.42 -1.97 5.04
N VAL A 233 -2.92 -1.26 6.06
CA VAL A 233 -2.23 -1.13 7.35
C VAL A 233 -2.18 -2.46 8.10
N ALA A 234 -3.25 -3.24 8.08
CA ALA A 234 -3.27 -4.55 8.74
C ALA A 234 -2.21 -5.47 8.13
N MET A 235 -2.18 -5.58 6.80
CA MET A 235 -1.17 -6.40 6.11
C MET A 235 0.25 -5.83 6.27
N ALA A 236 0.42 -4.50 6.27
CA ALA A 236 1.72 -3.88 6.54
C ALA A 236 2.26 -4.21 7.92
N MET A 237 1.41 -4.14 8.95
CA MET A 237 1.81 -4.50 10.32
C MET A 237 2.21 -5.97 10.42
N ASP A 238 1.50 -6.85 9.74
CA ASP A 238 1.82 -8.28 9.67
C ASP A 238 3.20 -8.52 9.06
N SER A 239 3.44 -8.03 7.83
CA SER A 239 4.73 -8.13 7.14
C SER A 239 5.90 -7.60 7.98
N ILE A 240 5.72 -6.45 8.64
CA ILE A 240 6.80 -5.87 9.48
C ILE A 240 7.02 -6.70 10.74
N ILE A 241 5.96 -7.12 11.43
CA ILE A 241 6.09 -7.92 12.65
C ILE A 241 6.70 -9.29 12.34
N ALA A 242 6.29 -9.94 11.25
CA ALA A 242 6.86 -11.20 10.79
C ALA A 242 8.37 -11.06 10.52
N ALA A 243 8.78 -10.01 9.79
CA ALA A 243 10.19 -9.76 9.54
C ALA A 243 11.00 -9.48 10.83
N MET A 244 10.43 -8.77 11.81
CA MET A 244 11.08 -8.57 13.12
C MET A 244 11.26 -9.89 13.88
N VAL A 245 10.29 -10.81 13.79
CA VAL A 245 10.36 -12.14 14.41
C VAL A 245 11.41 -13.00 13.72
N ASP A 246 11.40 -13.06 12.39
CA ASP A 246 12.35 -13.85 11.58
C ASP A 246 13.79 -13.39 11.78
N ALA A 247 13.99 -12.07 11.91
CA ALA A 247 15.29 -11.48 12.21
C ALA A 247 15.67 -11.54 13.70
N GLN A 248 14.87 -12.21 14.54
CA GLN A 248 15.08 -12.36 15.98
C GLN A 248 15.24 -11.02 16.72
N MET A 249 14.60 -9.95 16.22
CA MET A 249 14.65 -8.61 16.80
C MET A 249 13.74 -8.46 18.03
N VAL A 250 12.82 -9.41 18.23
CA VAL A 250 11.89 -9.44 19.37
C VAL A 250 11.96 -10.79 20.06
N SER A 251 11.74 -10.81 21.38
CA SER A 251 11.64 -12.07 22.14
C SER A 251 10.35 -12.82 21.82
N ASP A 252 10.33 -14.14 21.99
CA ASP A 252 9.12 -14.96 21.80
C ASP A 252 7.91 -14.47 22.61
N ALA A 253 8.16 -13.97 23.82
CA ALA A 253 7.12 -13.41 24.68
C ALA A 253 6.53 -12.14 24.07
N LYS A 254 7.38 -11.28 23.49
CA LYS A 254 6.97 -10.06 22.79
C LYS A 254 6.26 -10.40 21.47
N ALA A 255 6.78 -11.35 20.70
CA ALA A 255 6.17 -11.83 19.47
C ALA A 255 4.72 -12.29 19.69
N ARG A 256 4.46 -13.09 20.73
CA ARG A 256 3.09 -13.51 21.09
C ARG A 256 2.16 -12.34 21.40
N LYS A 257 2.64 -11.32 22.13
CA LYS A 257 1.84 -10.11 22.42
C LYS A 257 1.53 -9.32 21.15
N LEU A 258 2.52 -9.17 20.26
CA LEU A 258 2.34 -8.51 18.97
C LEU A 258 1.32 -9.26 18.11
N GLN A 259 1.39 -10.58 18.07
CA GLN A 259 0.42 -11.41 17.35
C GLN A 259 -1.01 -11.21 17.87
N THR A 260 -1.22 -11.25 19.18
CA THR A 260 -2.56 -11.01 19.75
C THR A 260 -3.10 -9.62 19.39
N ALA A 261 -2.24 -8.60 19.38
CA ALA A 261 -2.64 -7.26 18.96
C ALA A 261 -2.92 -7.18 17.44
N LEU A 262 -2.13 -7.88 16.62
CA LEU A 262 -2.30 -7.98 15.18
C LEU A 262 -3.61 -8.69 14.81
N ASP A 263 -3.97 -9.76 15.51
CA ASP A 263 -5.27 -10.43 15.34
C ASP A 263 -6.42 -9.44 15.59
N ALA A 264 -6.30 -8.56 16.58
CA ALA A 264 -7.29 -7.52 16.83
C ALA A 264 -7.35 -6.46 15.71
N VAL A 265 -6.22 -6.16 15.06
CA VAL A 265 -6.16 -5.27 13.89
C VAL A 265 -6.84 -5.91 12.68
N TYR A 266 -6.54 -7.19 12.38
CA TYR A 266 -7.21 -7.93 11.31
C TYR A 266 -8.72 -8.09 11.55
N ASN A 267 -9.13 -8.41 12.78
CA ASN A 267 -10.55 -8.48 13.16
C ASN A 267 -11.31 -7.15 13.01
N ALA A 268 -10.60 -6.02 12.89
CA ALA A 268 -11.24 -4.72 12.64
C ALA A 268 -11.42 -4.42 11.14
N VAL A 269 -10.82 -5.22 10.25
CA VAL A 269 -10.92 -5.13 8.78
C VAL A 269 -11.41 -6.43 8.14
N ASP A 270 -12.01 -7.33 8.92
CA ASP A 270 -12.52 -8.63 8.47
C ASP A 270 -13.69 -8.52 7.47
N ARG A 271 -14.44 -7.41 7.56
CA ARG A 271 -15.64 -7.16 6.76
C ARG A 271 -15.69 -5.73 6.26
N GLU A 272 -15.43 -5.54 4.97
CA GLU A 272 -15.44 -4.23 4.30
C GLU A 272 -16.75 -3.45 4.48
N ASP A 273 -17.90 -4.11 4.32
CA ASP A 273 -19.24 -3.51 4.43
C ASP A 273 -19.56 -2.94 5.82
N SER A 274 -18.89 -3.44 6.86
CA SER A 274 -19.12 -3.05 8.26
C SER A 274 -17.94 -2.31 8.88
N TYR A 275 -16.98 -1.90 8.05
CA TYR A 275 -15.77 -1.25 8.50
C TYR A 275 -16.06 0.01 9.34
N SER A 276 -15.30 0.17 10.42
CA SER A 276 -15.40 1.31 11.32
C SER A 276 -14.01 1.78 11.72
N SER A 277 -13.68 3.01 11.33
CA SER A 277 -12.43 3.67 11.72
C SER A 277 -12.27 3.78 13.24
N TRP A 278 -13.38 3.84 13.99
CA TRP A 278 -13.34 3.81 15.46
C TRP A 278 -12.88 2.45 15.99
N ARG A 279 -13.43 1.33 15.47
CA ARG A 279 -13.00 -0.03 15.86
C ARG A 279 -11.54 -0.25 15.48
N PHE A 280 -11.15 0.18 14.29
CA PHE A 280 -9.77 0.09 13.82
C PHE A 280 -8.81 0.89 14.70
N ASN A 281 -9.13 2.15 15.01
CA ASN A 281 -8.30 2.98 15.89
C ASN A 281 -8.20 2.42 17.32
N LYS A 282 -9.23 1.72 17.81
CA LYS A 282 -9.14 0.99 19.08
C LYS A 282 -8.13 -0.16 19.00
N ALA A 283 -8.13 -0.92 17.90
CA ALA A 283 -7.13 -1.97 17.67
C ALA A 283 -5.71 -1.40 17.55
N LEU A 284 -5.53 -0.27 16.85
CA LEU A 284 -4.23 0.42 16.75
C LEU A 284 -3.68 0.87 18.12
N LYS A 285 -4.54 1.32 19.04
CA LYS A 285 -4.11 1.61 20.44
C LYS A 285 -3.65 0.35 21.17
N GLY A 286 -4.31 -0.78 20.93
CA GLY A 286 -3.88 -2.08 21.44
C GLY A 286 -2.49 -2.47 20.92
N MET A 287 -2.27 -2.31 19.61
CA MET A 287 -0.97 -2.51 18.97
C MET A 287 0.11 -1.58 19.55
N GLN A 288 -0.22 -0.30 19.77
CA GLN A 288 0.69 0.66 20.40
C GLN A 288 1.15 0.20 21.79
N GLY A 289 0.22 -0.30 22.60
CA GLY A 289 0.53 -0.86 23.92
C GLY A 289 1.39 -2.13 23.82
N ALA A 290 1.12 -3.00 22.85
CA ALA A 290 1.91 -4.20 22.60
C ALA A 290 3.36 -3.84 22.25
N ILE A 291 3.58 -2.86 21.36
CA ILE A 291 4.90 -2.36 20.96
C ILE A 291 5.66 -1.69 22.11
N ALA A 292 4.99 -1.01 23.03
CA ALA A 292 5.64 -0.36 24.17
C ALA A 292 6.04 -1.32 25.31
N SER A 293 5.46 -2.53 25.35
CA SER A 293 5.61 -3.50 26.48
C SER A 293 6.83 -4.42 26.46
#